data_AF-A0A847LZ18-F1
#
_entry.id   AF-A0A847LZ18-F1
#
_cell.length_a   1.000
_cell.length_b   1.000
_cell.length_c   1.000
_cell.angle_alpha   90.00
_cell.angle_beta   90.00
_cell.angle_gamma   90.00
#
_symmetry.space_group_name_H-M   'P 1'
#
loop_
_entity.id
_entity.type
_entity.pdbx_description
1 polymer ?
#
loop_
_entity_poly.entity_id
_entity_poly.type
_entity_poly.pdbx_seq_one_letter_code
_entity_poly.pdbx_strand_id
1 'polypeptide(L)'
;MSDSQNQDIQKIMEKVDRESAHRNLTGIQGKIIFLLCIILSLFQILNIFNVFKIDAHQTRAVHLAFILLLVYLLYPISKKSRRDRIAIIDLILAIVSFTIMFYIIVFYKQLVMRAGITTTLDYIVGGLAILLILEAARRIIGLPMVIIAIIFILYALFGENMPNLIAHKNVTPKQLVNHLFFTTEGIFGIPVGVSSTFLFMFLLFAAFIEKTGVGKLFIDIGNAVAGWASGGPAKVAIVTSALEGMVEGSSVSNVVGSGSFTIPMMKKLGYKPEFAGAVEASASTGGQIMPPIMGAAAFLMAEFLGIKYTDVVKSAIIPAILYFVGVFMGVHFEAKKLGLKGTPRDQLPKFSYILIQEGHLLLPLIAIIYLLVSGFSLQFVALGSIIIAIVASFFRKSTRISLKDFFEALEKGARSALGVATACATAGIIVGVVTKTGLGLKLASALIVIASNLAVSIGGVIQSVRSFFYNLVGVTYSANPEMLISSLKIIFTLFMAMLTSIILGMGVPTTANYIITSTIAAPALLLLSVKPIAAHMFVFYFGIIADITPPVALAAYAGAAIAKADPFKTGVTATRLSIGAFIVPYMFVLAPQL
;
A
#
# COMPACT_ATOMS: atom_id res chain seq x y z
N MET A 1 -4.82 -14.35 -24.52
CA MET A 1 -5.57 -13.10 -24.77
C MET A 1 -5.23 -12.63 -26.17
N SER A 2 -6.15 -12.01 -26.90
CA SER A 2 -5.81 -11.36 -28.18
C SER A 2 -5.01 -10.08 -27.92
N ASP A 3 -4.14 -9.68 -28.84
CA ASP A 3 -3.33 -8.46 -28.70
C ASP A 3 -4.19 -7.19 -28.49
N SER A 4 -5.42 -7.16 -29.01
CA SER A 4 -6.34 -6.03 -28.83
C SER A 4 -6.86 -5.93 -27.38
N GLN A 5 -7.14 -7.06 -26.71
CA GLN A 5 -7.60 -7.07 -25.32
C GLN A 5 -6.51 -6.59 -24.36
N ASN A 6 -5.26 -6.98 -24.60
CA ASN A 6 -4.11 -6.52 -23.82
C ASN A 6 -3.92 -5.00 -23.96
N GLN A 7 -4.10 -4.45 -25.16
CA GLN A 7 -4.01 -3.01 -25.39
C GLN A 7 -5.12 -2.22 -24.69
N ASP A 8 -6.35 -2.74 -24.66
CA ASP A 8 -7.47 -2.07 -23.97
C ASP A 8 -7.30 -2.12 -22.45
N ILE A 9 -6.81 -3.23 -21.90
CA ILE A 9 -6.45 -3.34 -20.48
C ILE A 9 -5.36 -2.33 -20.13
N GLN A 10 -4.28 -2.26 -20.93
CA GLN A 10 -3.21 -1.28 -20.71
C GLN A 10 -3.73 0.16 -20.72
N LYS A 11 -4.62 0.52 -21.65
CA LYS A 11 -5.24 1.86 -21.68
C LYS A 11 -6.09 2.15 -20.44
N ILE A 12 -6.79 1.14 -19.91
CA ILE A 12 -7.52 1.26 -18.65
C ILE A 12 -6.54 1.49 -17.50
N MET A 13 -5.48 0.67 -17.39
CA MET A 13 -4.43 0.81 -16.39
C MET A 13 -3.83 2.20 -16.40
N GLU A 14 -3.39 2.71 -17.55
CA GLU A 14 -2.81 4.06 -17.65
C GLU A 14 -3.75 5.20 -17.25
N LYS A 15 -5.07 4.97 -17.33
CA LYS A 15 -6.07 5.96 -16.96
C LYS A 15 -6.32 5.98 -15.45
N VAL A 16 -6.32 4.81 -14.80
CA VAL A 16 -6.67 4.65 -13.39
C VAL A 16 -5.46 4.59 -12.47
N ASP A 17 -4.31 4.17 -12.99
CA ASP A 17 -3.03 4.05 -12.31
C ASP A 17 -1.92 4.78 -13.11
N ARG A 18 -1.27 5.73 -12.44
CA ARG A 18 -0.19 6.51 -13.04
C ARG A 18 1.11 5.73 -13.13
N GLU A 19 1.33 4.73 -12.29
CA GLU A 19 2.52 3.88 -12.34
C GLU A 19 2.59 3.10 -13.66
N SER A 20 1.42 2.81 -14.22
CA SER A 20 1.27 2.16 -15.52
C SER A 20 1.53 3.08 -16.73
N ALA A 21 1.57 4.41 -16.55
CA ALA A 21 1.69 5.39 -17.63
C ALA A 21 3.15 5.72 -18.03
N HIS A 22 3.94 4.68 -18.33
CA HIS A 22 5.36 4.79 -18.68
C HIS A 22 5.62 4.81 -20.20
N ARG A 23 6.88 5.09 -20.58
CA ARG A 23 7.37 5.02 -21.97
C ARG A 23 7.57 3.59 -22.44
N ASN A 24 7.24 3.33 -23.71
CA ASN A 24 7.53 2.07 -24.40
C ASN A 24 8.76 2.25 -25.27
N LEU A 25 9.95 2.14 -24.64
CA LEU A 25 11.23 2.36 -25.29
C LEU A 25 11.75 1.07 -25.94
N THR A 26 12.13 1.15 -27.22
CA THR A 26 12.73 0.04 -27.97
C THR A 26 14.17 0.35 -28.39
N GLY A 27 14.84 -0.62 -29.01
CA GLY A 27 16.20 -0.45 -29.53
C GLY A 27 17.23 -0.21 -28.43
N ILE A 28 18.17 0.71 -28.66
CA ILE A 28 19.27 1.01 -27.71
C ILE A 28 18.73 1.59 -26.40
N GLN A 29 17.74 2.48 -26.46
CA GLN A 29 17.14 3.09 -25.26
C GLN A 29 16.51 2.03 -24.35
N GLY A 30 15.74 1.10 -24.94
CA GLY A 30 15.17 -0.03 -24.19
C GLY A 30 16.25 -0.91 -23.54
N LYS A 31 17.34 -1.21 -24.25
CA LYS A 31 18.47 -1.99 -23.70
C LYS A 31 19.17 -1.28 -22.53
N ILE A 32 19.33 0.04 -22.60
CA ILE A 32 19.92 0.84 -21.51
C ILE A 32 19.04 0.76 -20.26
N ILE A 33 17.72 0.96 -20.40
CA ILE A 33 16.80 0.84 -19.26
C ILE A 33 16.84 -0.56 -18.67
N PHE A 34 16.80 -1.59 -19.52
CA PHE A 34 16.87 -2.98 -19.10
C PHE A 34 18.13 -3.25 -18.27
N LEU A 35 19.29 -2.76 -18.73
CA LEU A 35 20.55 -2.87 -18.00
C LEU A 35 20.53 -2.12 -16.66
N LEU A 36 20.01 -0.89 -16.62
CA LEU A 36 19.90 -0.10 -15.39
C LEU A 36 18.99 -0.77 -14.34
N CYS A 37 17.88 -1.35 -14.77
CA CYS A 37 17.00 -2.13 -13.90
C CYS A 37 17.70 -3.37 -13.34
N ILE A 38 18.46 -4.09 -14.18
CA ILE A 38 19.26 -5.23 -13.71
C ILE A 38 20.32 -4.79 -12.71
N ILE A 39 21.03 -3.68 -12.97
CA ILE A 39 22.03 -3.13 -12.04
C ILE A 39 21.39 -2.81 -10.69
N LEU A 40 20.22 -2.16 -10.66
CA LEU A 40 19.50 -1.89 -9.43
C LEU A 40 19.13 -3.19 -8.69
N SER A 41 18.56 -4.17 -9.39
CA SER A 41 18.18 -5.46 -8.78
C SER A 41 19.39 -6.22 -8.23
N LEU A 42 20.49 -6.26 -8.98
CA LEU A 42 21.73 -6.89 -8.54
C LEU A 42 22.36 -6.14 -7.37
N PHE A 43 22.39 -4.81 -7.39
CA PHE A 43 22.87 -4.00 -6.28
C PHE A 43 22.12 -4.36 -4.99
N GLN A 44 20.79 -4.46 -5.07
CA GLN A 44 19.99 -4.79 -3.90
C GLN A 44 20.23 -6.22 -3.40
N ILE A 45 20.34 -7.20 -4.30
CA ILE A 45 20.67 -8.59 -3.92
C ILE A 45 22.05 -8.65 -3.28
N LEU A 46 23.07 -8.01 -3.86
CA LEU A 46 24.43 -8.01 -3.34
C LEU A 46 24.56 -7.28 -2.01
N ASN A 47 23.74 -6.25 -1.79
CA ASN A 47 23.69 -5.51 -0.53
C ASN A 47 23.24 -6.41 0.65
N ILE A 48 22.38 -7.42 0.42
CA ILE A 48 21.98 -8.40 1.44
C ILE A 48 23.20 -9.13 2.01
N PHE A 49 24.17 -9.45 1.16
CA PHE A 49 25.41 -10.13 1.54
C PHE A 49 26.50 -9.17 2.02
N ASN A 50 26.16 -7.89 2.22
CA ASN A 50 27.07 -6.83 2.65
C ASN A 50 28.34 -6.70 1.78
N VAL A 51 28.22 -6.94 0.47
CA VAL A 51 29.36 -6.92 -0.48
C VAL A 51 30.02 -5.54 -0.53
N PHE A 52 29.24 -4.47 -0.47
CA PHE A 52 29.72 -3.09 -0.66
C PHE A 52 30.25 -2.42 0.62
N LYS A 53 29.94 -2.96 1.82
CA LYS A 53 30.35 -2.39 3.13
C LYS A 53 30.04 -0.89 3.25
N ILE A 54 28.81 -0.51 2.91
CA ILE A 54 28.31 0.87 2.97
C ILE A 54 27.27 1.01 4.09
N ASP A 55 27.19 2.20 4.68
CA ASP A 55 26.24 2.47 5.77
C ASP A 55 24.80 2.62 5.24
N ALA A 56 23.82 2.48 6.14
CA ALA A 56 22.39 2.53 5.78
C ALA A 56 22.00 3.80 4.99
N HIS A 57 22.57 4.96 5.33
CA HIS A 57 22.30 6.21 4.62
C HIS A 57 22.83 6.16 3.17
N GLN A 58 24.01 5.57 2.96
CA GLN A 58 24.59 5.40 1.62
C GLN A 58 23.82 4.36 0.80
N THR A 59 23.40 3.23 1.38
CA THR A 59 22.55 2.24 0.70
C THR A 59 21.25 2.88 0.22
N ARG A 60 20.58 3.65 1.08
CA ARG A 60 19.34 4.36 0.76
C ARG A 60 19.56 5.42 -0.34
N ALA A 61 20.71 6.11 -0.32
CA ALA A 61 21.10 7.06 -1.37
C ALA A 61 21.35 6.38 -2.72
N VAL A 62 22.07 5.26 -2.78
CA VAL A 62 22.28 4.50 -4.02
C VAL A 62 20.94 4.03 -4.58
N HIS A 63 20.10 3.42 -3.74
CA HIS A 63 18.75 3.00 -4.13
C HIS A 63 17.98 4.15 -4.76
N LEU A 64 17.85 5.27 -4.05
CA LEU A 64 17.07 6.41 -4.54
C LEU A 64 17.69 7.06 -5.79
N ALA A 65 19.02 7.03 -5.95
CA ALA A 65 19.69 7.50 -7.16
C ALA A 65 19.22 6.75 -8.42
N PHE A 66 19.23 5.42 -8.36
CA PHE A 66 18.76 4.58 -9.46
C PHE A 66 17.25 4.69 -9.68
N ILE A 67 16.46 4.79 -8.62
CA ILE A 67 15.02 5.01 -8.71
C ILE A 67 14.72 6.31 -9.46
N LEU A 68 15.30 7.45 -9.05
CA LEU A 68 15.04 8.73 -9.71
C LEU A 68 15.54 8.75 -11.14
N LEU A 69 16.73 8.19 -11.40
CA LEU A 69 17.26 8.00 -12.75
C LEU A 69 16.24 7.29 -13.64
N LEU A 70 15.76 6.12 -13.21
CA LEU A 70 14.80 5.33 -13.97
C LEU A 70 13.44 6.03 -14.10
N VAL A 71 12.96 6.70 -13.04
CA VAL A 71 11.70 7.45 -13.07
C VAL A 71 11.74 8.54 -14.14
N TYR A 72 12.79 9.35 -14.19
CA TYR A 72 12.89 10.42 -15.21
C TYR A 72 13.02 9.86 -16.63
N LEU A 73 13.77 8.77 -16.81
CA LEU A 73 13.89 8.14 -18.13
C LEU A 73 12.59 7.48 -18.61
N LEU A 74 11.80 6.90 -17.69
CA LEU A 74 10.59 6.13 -18.03
C LEU A 74 9.29 6.92 -17.97
N TYR A 75 9.19 7.95 -17.13
CA TYR A 75 7.94 8.68 -16.91
C TYR A 75 8.07 10.11 -17.46
N PRO A 76 7.36 10.42 -18.57
CA PRO A 76 7.48 11.72 -19.21
C PRO A 76 6.91 12.85 -18.36
N ILE A 77 7.41 14.07 -18.59
CA ILE A 77 6.95 15.28 -17.89
C ILE A 77 5.44 15.55 -18.04
N SER A 78 4.86 15.18 -19.18
CA SER A 78 3.46 15.43 -19.54
C SER A 78 2.85 14.26 -20.31
N LYS A 79 1.53 14.07 -20.19
CA LYS A 79 0.77 13.10 -20.97
C LYS A 79 0.85 13.32 -22.49
N LYS A 80 1.17 14.56 -22.91
CA LYS A 80 1.35 14.93 -24.33
C LYS A 80 2.74 14.59 -24.88
N SER A 81 3.68 14.24 -24.01
CA SER A 81 5.06 13.94 -24.43
C SER A 81 5.11 12.62 -25.20
N ARG A 82 6.04 12.55 -26.15
CA ARG A 82 6.35 11.34 -26.90
C ARG A 82 6.77 10.20 -25.96
N ARG A 83 6.25 8.99 -26.23
CA ARG A 83 6.49 7.78 -25.43
C ARG A 83 7.44 6.78 -26.06
N ASP A 84 7.81 7.00 -27.32
CA ASP A 84 8.71 6.17 -28.10
C ASP A 84 10.20 6.53 -27.92
N ARG A 85 10.49 7.70 -27.31
CA ARG A 85 11.85 8.17 -27.07
C ARG A 85 11.98 8.95 -25.77
N ILE A 86 13.18 8.92 -25.19
CA ILE A 86 13.55 9.77 -24.05
C ILE A 86 13.69 11.23 -24.50
N ALA A 87 13.03 12.15 -23.81
CA ALA A 87 13.18 13.58 -24.07
C ALA A 87 14.47 14.12 -23.42
N ILE A 88 15.11 15.10 -24.04
CA ILE A 88 16.37 15.69 -23.54
C ILE A 88 16.20 16.26 -22.12
N ILE A 89 15.09 16.94 -21.86
CA ILE A 89 14.77 17.49 -20.52
C ILE A 89 14.74 16.37 -19.48
N ASP A 90 14.15 15.24 -19.84
CA ASP A 90 14.03 14.10 -18.93
C ASP A 90 15.37 13.40 -18.72
N LEU A 91 16.23 13.34 -19.74
CA LEU A 91 17.61 12.87 -19.61
C LEU A 91 18.43 13.79 -18.69
N ILE A 92 18.28 15.11 -18.80
CA ILE A 92 18.97 16.07 -17.92
C ILE A 92 18.51 15.87 -16.47
N LEU A 93 17.19 15.79 -16.22
CA LEU A 93 16.66 15.56 -14.88
C LEU A 93 17.13 14.22 -14.30
N ALA A 94 17.19 13.18 -15.12
CA ALA A 94 17.76 11.87 -14.77
C ALA A 94 19.22 12.00 -14.29
N ILE A 95 20.08 12.66 -15.06
CA ILE A 95 21.51 12.80 -14.73
C ILE A 95 21.69 13.68 -13.48
N VAL A 96 20.96 14.80 -13.39
CA VAL A 96 21.05 15.72 -12.25
C VAL A 96 20.58 15.04 -10.95
N SER A 97 19.44 14.33 -10.98
CA SER A 97 18.94 13.61 -9.80
C SER A 97 19.89 12.50 -9.36
N PHE A 98 20.43 11.72 -10.30
CA PHE A 98 21.43 10.69 -9.99
C PHE A 98 22.67 11.30 -9.33
N THR A 99 23.19 12.40 -9.88
CA THR A 99 24.38 13.10 -9.36
C THR A 99 24.15 13.66 -7.95
N ILE A 100 22.99 14.28 -7.71
CA ILE A 100 22.63 14.82 -6.40
C ILE A 100 22.56 13.73 -5.33
N MET A 101 21.99 12.56 -5.64
CA MET A 101 21.96 11.44 -4.70
C MET A 101 23.37 10.89 -4.45
N PHE A 102 24.24 10.91 -5.47
CA PHE A 102 25.63 10.48 -5.35
C PHE A 102 26.49 11.41 -4.47
N TYR A 103 26.08 12.67 -4.29
CA TYR A 103 26.72 13.61 -3.37
C TYR A 103 26.86 13.04 -1.94
N ILE A 104 25.80 12.41 -1.43
CA ILE A 104 25.80 11.80 -0.09
C ILE A 104 26.84 10.69 0.01
N ILE A 105 27.05 9.93 -1.06
CA ILE A 105 27.96 8.79 -1.07
C ILE A 105 29.40 9.29 -1.08
N VAL A 106 29.72 10.25 -1.96
CA VAL A 106 31.08 10.80 -2.13
C VAL A 106 31.51 11.60 -0.91
N PHE A 107 30.64 12.47 -0.38
CA PHE A 107 30.96 13.37 0.72
C PHE A 107 30.55 12.82 2.09
N TYR A 108 30.22 11.54 2.19
CA TYR A 108 29.69 10.91 3.42
C TYR A 108 30.52 11.23 4.67
N LYS A 109 31.83 10.96 4.63
CA LYS A 109 32.73 11.21 5.78
C LYS A 109 32.72 12.68 6.22
N GLN A 110 32.72 13.61 5.26
CA GLN A 110 32.70 15.04 5.58
C GLN A 110 31.34 15.48 6.14
N LEU A 111 30.24 14.93 5.62
CA LEU A 111 28.90 15.18 6.13
C LEU A 111 28.75 14.71 7.58
N VAL A 112 29.20 13.49 7.87
CA VAL A 112 29.16 12.91 9.22
C VAL A 112 30.05 13.68 10.19
N MET A 113 31.29 14.00 9.80
CA MET A 113 32.24 14.73 10.66
C MET A 113 31.82 16.18 10.96
N ARG A 114 30.98 16.78 10.11
CA ARG A 114 30.42 18.12 10.33
C ARG A 114 29.24 18.15 11.32
N ALA A 115 28.79 17.00 11.81
CA ALA A 115 27.76 16.85 12.85
C ALA A 115 26.52 17.75 12.65
N GLY A 116 26.03 17.85 11.40
CA GLY A 116 24.82 18.62 11.06
C GLY A 116 25.06 20.09 10.67
N ILE A 117 26.31 20.54 10.59
CA ILE A 117 26.67 21.85 10.03
C ILE A 117 26.69 21.76 8.50
N THR A 118 25.66 22.31 7.85
CA THR A 118 25.53 22.37 6.39
C THR A 118 26.14 23.64 5.81
N THR A 119 26.97 23.49 4.78
CA THR A 119 27.46 24.58 3.94
C THR A 119 26.37 25.07 2.98
N THR A 120 26.64 26.18 2.29
CA THR A 120 25.76 26.67 1.22
C THR A 120 25.58 25.65 0.10
N LEU A 121 26.62 24.88 -0.24
CA LEU A 121 26.52 23.83 -1.26
C LEU A 121 25.58 22.71 -0.80
N ASP A 122 25.73 22.24 0.45
CA ASP A 122 24.85 21.22 1.02
C ASP A 122 23.39 21.68 0.97
N TYR A 123 23.12 22.94 1.34
CA TYR A 123 21.79 23.52 1.30
C TYR A 123 21.18 23.54 -0.12
N ILE A 124 21.97 23.93 -1.14
CA ILE A 124 21.51 23.93 -2.53
C ILE A 124 21.24 22.49 -3.01
N VAL A 125 22.16 21.56 -2.72
CA VAL A 125 22.02 20.15 -3.10
C VAL A 125 20.77 19.53 -2.48
N GLY A 126 20.56 19.72 -1.18
CA GLY A 126 19.38 19.19 -0.49
C GLY A 126 18.07 19.86 -0.94
N GLY A 127 18.09 21.16 -1.20
CA GLY A 127 16.94 21.88 -1.74
C GLY A 127 16.54 21.36 -3.13
N LEU A 128 17.52 21.18 -4.03
CA LEU A 128 17.29 20.60 -5.35
C LEU A 128 16.80 19.15 -5.26
N ALA A 129 17.33 18.35 -4.32
CA ALA A 129 16.87 16.98 -4.10
C ALA A 129 15.38 16.92 -3.75
N ILE A 130 14.92 17.78 -2.84
CA ILE A 130 13.49 17.87 -2.46
C ILE A 130 12.63 18.18 -3.67
N LEU A 131 13.02 19.19 -4.48
CA LEU A 131 12.27 19.58 -5.68
C LEU A 131 12.22 18.45 -6.71
N LEU A 132 13.32 17.73 -6.92
CA LEU A 132 13.38 16.60 -7.83
C LEU A 132 12.51 15.44 -7.35
N ILE A 133 12.52 15.12 -6.05
CA ILE A 133 11.65 14.08 -5.50
C ILE A 133 10.17 14.44 -5.68
N LEU A 134 9.77 15.70 -5.43
CA LEU A 134 8.40 16.16 -5.66
C LEU A 134 7.99 16.09 -7.14
N GLU A 135 8.89 16.45 -8.04
CA GLU A 135 8.66 16.35 -9.48
C GLU A 135 8.57 14.89 -9.96
N ALA A 136 9.42 14.00 -9.44
CA ALA A 136 9.33 12.56 -9.68
C ALA A 136 7.99 12.00 -9.18
N ALA A 137 7.58 12.36 -7.96
CA ALA A 137 6.30 11.98 -7.38
C ALA A 137 5.12 12.47 -8.21
N ARG A 138 5.16 13.69 -8.76
CA ARG A 138 4.12 14.22 -9.66
C ARG A 138 3.91 13.33 -10.89
N ARG A 139 5.01 12.80 -11.43
CA ARG A 139 5.04 12.00 -12.67
C ARG A 139 4.48 10.60 -12.45
N ILE A 140 4.96 9.90 -11.41
CA ILE A 140 4.65 8.48 -11.19
C ILE A 140 3.49 8.23 -10.23
N ILE A 141 3.32 9.06 -9.19
CA ILE A 141 2.28 8.88 -8.16
C ILE A 141 1.09 9.79 -8.45
N GLY A 142 1.37 11.09 -8.60
CA GLY A 142 0.38 12.10 -8.93
C GLY A 142 0.36 13.31 -8.01
N LEU A 143 -0.55 14.23 -8.34
CA LEU A 143 -0.67 15.51 -7.65
C LEU A 143 -1.10 15.40 -6.18
N PRO A 144 -2.01 14.49 -5.77
CA PRO A 144 -2.41 14.40 -4.36
C PRO A 144 -1.21 14.27 -3.41
N MET A 145 -0.28 13.36 -3.72
CA MET A 145 0.92 13.16 -2.90
C MET A 145 1.82 14.40 -2.83
N VAL A 146 1.99 15.09 -3.96
CA VAL A 146 2.83 16.30 -4.05
C VAL A 146 2.20 17.45 -3.29
N ILE A 147 0.89 17.64 -3.41
CA ILE A 147 0.14 18.68 -2.69
C ILE A 147 0.26 18.45 -1.18
N ILE A 148 0.09 17.22 -0.71
CA ILE A 148 0.28 16.88 0.71
C ILE A 148 1.71 17.21 1.15
N ALA A 149 2.73 16.75 0.43
CA ALA A 149 4.11 17.05 0.79
C ALA A 149 4.42 18.56 0.82
N ILE A 150 3.90 19.34 -0.14
CA ILE A 150 4.03 20.81 -0.16
C ILE A 150 3.33 21.44 1.03
N ILE A 151 2.11 21.01 1.38
CA ILE A 151 1.39 21.50 2.57
C ILE A 151 2.21 21.28 3.83
N PHE A 152 2.86 20.11 3.97
CA PHE A 152 3.72 19.82 5.12
C PHE A 152 4.99 20.68 5.12
N ILE A 153 5.65 20.87 3.97
CA ILE A 153 6.80 21.78 3.87
C ILE A 153 6.39 23.21 4.25
N LEU A 154 5.26 23.70 3.74
CA LEU A 154 4.74 25.03 4.06
C LEU A 154 4.38 25.14 5.55
N TYR A 155 3.75 24.12 6.13
CA TYR A 155 3.49 24.06 7.55
C TYR A 155 4.79 24.14 8.36
N ALA A 156 5.84 23.40 7.98
CA ALA A 156 7.13 23.48 8.66
C ALA A 156 7.76 24.88 8.63
N LEU A 157 7.55 25.64 7.55
CA LEU A 157 8.13 26.98 7.40
C LEU A 157 7.28 28.08 8.06
N PHE A 158 5.95 27.93 8.09
CA PHE A 158 5.02 28.99 8.49
C PHE A 158 4.12 28.62 9.68
N GLY A 159 4.33 27.44 10.29
CA GLY A 159 3.49 26.94 11.37
C GLY A 159 3.65 27.66 12.71
N GLU A 160 4.56 28.63 12.81
CA GLU A 160 4.66 29.54 13.96
C GLU A 160 3.41 30.41 14.13
N ASN A 161 2.80 30.84 13.02
CA ASN A 161 1.66 31.75 12.99
C ASN A 161 0.29 31.03 13.06
N MET A 162 0.29 29.70 13.23
CA MET A 162 -0.93 28.91 13.28
C MET A 162 -1.62 28.99 14.65
N PRO A 163 -2.88 28.54 14.78
CA PRO A 163 -3.54 28.46 16.08
C PRO A 163 -2.73 27.64 17.09
N ASN A 164 -2.74 28.04 18.36
CA ASN A 164 -1.95 27.43 19.45
C ASN A 164 -2.03 25.90 19.52
N LEU A 165 -3.15 25.32 19.09
CA LEU A 165 -3.36 23.87 19.06
C LEU A 165 -2.38 23.13 18.13
N ILE A 166 -1.94 23.77 17.04
CA ILE A 166 -1.04 23.18 16.03
C ILE A 166 0.22 24.01 15.77
N ALA A 167 0.39 25.15 16.45
CA ALA A 167 1.57 26.02 16.28
C ALA A 167 2.88 25.33 16.70
N HIS A 168 4.01 25.69 16.09
CA HIS A 168 5.33 25.19 16.47
C HIS A 168 6.43 26.26 16.42
N LYS A 169 7.58 25.98 17.04
CA LYS A 169 8.75 26.88 16.99
C LYS A 169 9.24 27.03 15.55
N ASN A 170 9.69 28.23 15.19
CA ASN A 170 10.21 28.53 13.87
C ASN A 170 11.24 27.48 13.38
N VAL A 171 11.06 26.98 12.16
CA VAL A 171 12.03 26.11 11.48
C VAL A 171 12.52 26.85 10.24
N THR A 172 13.80 27.23 10.24
CA THR A 172 14.38 27.93 9.09
C THR A 172 14.49 26.99 7.87
N PRO A 173 14.46 27.53 6.63
CA PRO A 173 14.64 26.71 5.43
C PRO A 173 15.91 25.86 5.45
N LYS A 174 17.02 26.39 5.98
CA LYS A 174 18.30 25.65 6.11
C LYS A 174 18.17 24.46 7.07
N GLN A 175 17.55 24.66 8.23
CA GLN A 175 17.30 23.57 9.19
C GLN A 175 16.37 22.52 8.61
N LEU A 176 15.35 22.94 7.86
CA LEU A 176 14.42 22.03 7.22
C LEU A 176 15.13 21.17 6.16
N VAL A 177 15.87 21.78 5.23
CA VAL A 177 16.63 21.04 4.22
C VAL A 177 17.64 20.09 4.85
N ASN A 178 18.37 20.54 5.88
CA ASN A 178 19.31 19.69 6.61
C ASN A 178 18.61 18.45 7.19
N HIS A 179 17.51 18.66 7.91
CA HIS A 179 16.75 17.59 8.52
C HIS A 179 16.15 16.64 7.48
N LEU A 180 15.57 17.17 6.39
CA LEU A 180 14.90 16.36 5.39
C LEU A 180 15.85 15.53 4.52
N PHE A 181 17.02 16.05 4.16
CA PHE A 181 17.89 15.40 3.16
C PHE A 181 19.16 14.77 3.72
N PHE A 182 19.74 15.31 4.80
CA PHE A 182 21.03 14.83 5.32
C PHE A 182 20.90 13.96 6.57
N THR A 183 19.68 13.70 7.04
CA THR A 183 19.42 12.82 8.18
C THR A 183 18.59 11.60 7.78
N THR A 184 18.57 10.60 8.67
CA THR A 184 17.70 9.43 8.57
C THR A 184 16.32 9.65 9.19
N GLU A 185 15.92 10.90 9.46
CA GLU A 185 14.57 11.23 9.94
C GLU A 185 13.67 11.80 8.83
N GLY A 186 14.25 12.17 7.68
CA GLY A 186 13.55 12.71 6.52
C GLY A 186 13.42 11.71 5.36
N ILE A 187 13.81 12.15 4.16
CA ILE A 187 13.74 11.40 2.89
C ILE A 187 14.41 10.03 3.04
N PHE A 188 15.61 9.97 3.62
CA PHE A 188 16.34 8.72 3.84
C PHE A 188 15.96 8.02 5.14
N GLY A 189 14.78 8.27 5.69
CA GLY A 189 14.32 7.64 6.92
C GLY A 189 13.71 6.26 6.72
N ILE A 190 12.87 5.86 7.68
CA ILE A 190 12.18 4.56 7.72
C ILE A 190 11.55 4.19 6.36
N PRO A 191 10.78 5.07 5.68
CA PRO A 191 10.15 4.71 4.41
C PRO A 191 11.13 4.23 3.33
N VAL A 192 12.19 5.00 3.06
CA VAL A 192 13.18 4.62 2.05
C VAL A 192 14.04 3.46 2.54
N GLY A 193 14.31 3.35 3.85
CA GLY A 193 14.99 2.20 4.43
C GLY A 193 14.27 0.89 4.20
N VAL A 194 12.96 0.85 4.41
CA VAL A 194 12.11 -0.29 4.09
C VAL A 194 12.10 -0.56 2.59
N SER A 195 11.93 0.48 1.78
CA SER A 195 11.96 0.39 0.30
C SER A 195 13.27 -0.19 -0.22
N SER A 196 14.42 0.21 0.33
CA SER A 196 15.75 -0.17 -0.15
C SER A 196 16.29 -1.48 0.44
N THR A 197 15.48 -2.20 1.21
CA THR A 197 15.91 -3.46 1.84
C THR A 197 14.93 -4.57 1.46
N PHE A 198 14.00 -4.91 2.35
CA PHE A 198 13.12 -6.05 2.16
C PHE A 198 11.96 -5.77 1.20
N LEU A 199 11.42 -4.54 1.13
CA LEU A 199 10.28 -4.26 0.26
C LEU A 199 10.65 -4.42 -1.22
N PHE A 200 11.83 -3.98 -1.63
CA PHE A 200 12.35 -4.25 -2.96
C PHE A 200 12.43 -5.76 -3.24
N MET A 201 12.92 -6.55 -2.29
CA MET A 201 13.04 -8.00 -2.46
C MET A 201 11.68 -8.69 -2.61
N PHE A 202 10.64 -8.23 -1.92
CA PHE A 202 9.30 -8.78 -2.09
C PHE A 202 8.66 -8.39 -3.43
N LEU A 203 8.91 -7.18 -3.94
CA LEU A 203 8.50 -6.79 -5.29
C LEU A 203 9.24 -7.60 -6.36
N LEU A 204 10.53 -7.86 -6.13
CA LEU A 204 11.32 -8.73 -6.98
C LEU A 204 10.81 -10.18 -6.93
N PHE A 205 10.48 -10.68 -5.73
CA PHE A 205 9.83 -11.97 -5.56
C PHE A 205 8.55 -12.05 -6.39
N ALA A 206 7.62 -11.11 -6.20
CA ALA A 206 6.37 -11.04 -6.97
C ALA A 206 6.61 -11.14 -8.49
N ALA A 207 7.61 -10.42 -9.01
CA ALA A 207 7.97 -10.47 -10.43
C ALA A 207 8.47 -11.86 -10.88
N PHE A 208 9.21 -12.58 -10.05
CA PHE A 208 9.67 -13.94 -10.36
C PHE A 208 8.53 -14.96 -10.36
N ILE A 209 7.68 -14.96 -9.33
CA ILE A 209 6.55 -15.90 -9.24
C ILE A 209 5.52 -15.64 -10.37
N GLU A 210 5.32 -14.39 -10.78
CA GLU A 210 4.44 -14.10 -11.93
C GLU A 210 4.95 -14.75 -13.23
N LYS A 211 6.27 -14.75 -13.47
CA LYS A 211 6.88 -15.43 -14.64
C LYS A 211 6.69 -16.95 -14.65
N THR A 212 6.37 -17.56 -13.50
CA THR A 212 6.10 -19.01 -13.42
C THR A 212 4.67 -19.39 -13.80
N GLY A 213 3.77 -18.41 -13.98
CA GLY A 213 2.37 -18.64 -14.34
C GLY A 213 1.41 -18.83 -13.15
N VAL A 214 1.81 -18.41 -11.94
CA VAL A 214 1.02 -18.64 -10.72
C VAL A 214 -0.39 -18.03 -10.75
N GLY A 215 -0.61 -16.93 -11.48
CA GLY A 215 -1.93 -16.29 -11.52
C GLY A 215 -3.00 -17.22 -12.09
N LYS A 216 -2.62 -18.02 -13.09
CA LYS A 216 -3.51 -19.06 -13.64
C LYS A 216 -3.84 -20.12 -12.58
N LEU A 217 -2.84 -20.57 -11.82
CA LEU A 217 -3.07 -21.50 -10.71
C LEU A 217 -4.06 -20.93 -9.69
N PHE A 218 -3.95 -19.65 -9.33
CA PHE A 218 -4.89 -19.02 -8.38
C PHE A 218 -6.32 -18.94 -8.92
N ILE A 219 -6.49 -18.67 -10.22
CA ILE A 219 -7.80 -18.73 -10.89
C ILE A 219 -8.36 -20.16 -10.88
N ASP A 220 -7.53 -21.15 -11.21
CA ASP A 220 -7.96 -22.56 -11.26
C ASP A 220 -8.33 -23.09 -9.86
N ILE A 221 -7.58 -22.72 -8.82
CA ILE A 221 -7.92 -22.98 -7.42
C ILE A 221 -9.25 -22.31 -7.06
N GLY A 222 -9.42 -21.03 -7.39
CA GLY A 222 -10.66 -20.29 -7.14
C GLY A 222 -11.88 -20.99 -7.76
N ASN A 223 -11.76 -21.39 -9.03
CA ASN A 223 -12.79 -22.13 -9.75
C ASN A 223 -13.13 -23.47 -9.08
N ALA A 224 -12.12 -24.25 -8.70
CA ALA A 224 -12.33 -25.54 -8.03
C ALA A 224 -13.00 -25.39 -6.65
N VAL A 225 -12.61 -24.38 -5.87
CA VAL A 225 -13.10 -24.17 -4.50
C VAL A 225 -14.49 -23.56 -4.49
N ALA A 226 -14.76 -22.58 -5.36
CA ALA A 226 -15.93 -21.71 -5.24
C ALA A 226 -16.82 -21.63 -6.50
N GLY A 227 -16.36 -22.08 -7.66
CA GLY A 227 -17.08 -21.96 -8.94
C GLY A 227 -18.44 -22.66 -8.97
N TRP A 228 -18.60 -23.72 -8.18
CA TRP A 228 -19.84 -24.50 -8.09
C TRP A 228 -20.93 -23.85 -7.23
N ALA A 229 -20.57 -22.88 -6.37
CA ALA A 229 -21.49 -22.27 -5.44
C ALA A 229 -22.45 -21.30 -6.15
N SER A 230 -23.61 -21.00 -5.55
CA SER A 230 -24.48 -19.92 -6.05
C SER A 230 -23.70 -18.61 -6.14
N GLY A 231 -23.68 -17.99 -7.33
CA GLY A 231 -22.85 -16.83 -7.63
C GLY A 231 -21.37 -17.17 -7.92
N GLY A 232 -21.09 -18.40 -8.36
CA GLY A 232 -19.75 -18.98 -8.49
C GLY A 232 -18.64 -18.01 -8.93
N PRO A 233 -18.69 -17.42 -10.14
CA PRO A 233 -17.72 -16.46 -10.63
C PRO A 233 -17.36 -15.32 -9.66
N ALA A 234 -18.33 -14.79 -8.91
CA ALA A 234 -18.09 -13.73 -7.93
C ALA A 234 -17.35 -14.25 -6.69
N LYS A 235 -17.54 -15.51 -6.31
CA LYS A 235 -16.78 -16.14 -5.23
C LYS A 235 -15.40 -16.61 -5.68
N VAL A 236 -15.27 -17.00 -6.94
CA VAL A 236 -13.97 -17.26 -7.58
C VAL A 236 -13.13 -15.98 -7.53
N ALA A 237 -13.70 -14.84 -7.93
CA ALA A 237 -13.07 -13.54 -7.80
C ALA A 237 -12.56 -13.28 -6.37
N ILE A 238 -13.40 -13.51 -5.37
CA ILE A 238 -13.00 -13.32 -3.96
C ILE A 238 -11.78 -14.18 -3.59
N VAL A 239 -11.78 -15.47 -3.94
CA VAL A 239 -10.67 -16.38 -3.61
C VAL A 239 -9.41 -16.02 -4.39
N THR A 240 -9.53 -15.79 -5.71
CA THR A 240 -8.40 -15.45 -6.56
C THR A 240 -7.77 -14.13 -6.15
N SER A 241 -8.55 -13.07 -5.94
CA SER A 241 -8.02 -11.77 -5.54
C SER A 241 -7.43 -11.80 -4.13
N ALA A 242 -7.87 -12.68 -3.23
CA ALA A 242 -7.21 -12.90 -1.94
C ALA A 242 -5.80 -13.49 -2.12
N LEU A 243 -5.67 -14.49 -3.00
CA LEU A 243 -4.40 -15.17 -3.30
C LEU A 243 -3.42 -14.32 -4.12
N GLU A 244 -3.93 -13.49 -5.03
CA GLU A 244 -3.11 -12.54 -5.80
C GLU A 244 -2.73 -11.34 -4.94
N GLY A 245 -3.69 -10.80 -4.18
CA GLY A 245 -3.50 -9.58 -3.39
C GLY A 245 -2.53 -9.75 -2.23
N MET A 246 -2.46 -10.95 -1.63
CA MET A 246 -1.42 -11.25 -0.64
C MET A 246 -0.02 -11.09 -1.25
N VAL A 247 0.20 -11.37 -2.54
CA VAL A 247 1.52 -11.27 -3.20
C VAL A 247 1.79 -9.87 -3.75
N GLU A 248 0.81 -9.26 -4.42
CA GLU A 248 0.99 -7.99 -5.13
C GLU A 248 0.91 -6.77 -4.22
N GLY A 249 0.10 -6.82 -3.16
CA GLY A 249 -0.07 -5.72 -2.22
C GLY A 249 -0.70 -4.44 -2.80
N SER A 250 -1.24 -4.50 -4.03
CA SER A 250 -1.91 -3.40 -4.73
C SER A 250 -3.34 -3.79 -5.08
N SER A 251 -4.31 -2.96 -4.70
CA SER A 251 -5.74 -3.20 -4.97
C SER A 251 -6.03 -2.96 -6.45
N VAL A 252 -5.54 -1.85 -7.01
CA VAL A 252 -5.77 -1.45 -8.40
C VAL A 252 -5.13 -2.44 -9.37
N SER A 253 -3.89 -2.86 -9.11
CA SER A 253 -3.18 -3.83 -9.97
C SER A 253 -3.92 -5.18 -9.99
N ASN A 254 -4.35 -5.65 -8.83
CA ASN A 254 -5.10 -6.89 -8.68
C ASN A 254 -6.48 -6.80 -9.38
N VAL A 255 -7.24 -5.70 -9.20
CA VAL A 255 -8.50 -5.48 -9.94
C VAL A 255 -8.29 -5.52 -11.44
N VAL A 256 -7.18 -5.00 -11.94
CA VAL A 256 -6.92 -5.05 -13.38
C VAL A 256 -6.43 -6.43 -13.83
N GLY A 257 -5.62 -7.10 -13.02
CA GLY A 257 -5.14 -8.47 -13.22
C GLY A 257 -6.29 -9.48 -13.30
N SER A 258 -6.83 -9.88 -12.14
CA SER A 258 -7.91 -10.88 -12.08
C SER A 258 -9.23 -10.35 -12.66
N GLY A 259 -9.54 -9.06 -12.46
CA GLY A 259 -10.79 -8.46 -12.90
C GLY A 259 -10.98 -8.47 -14.41
N SER A 260 -9.89 -8.47 -15.19
CA SER A 260 -9.95 -8.63 -16.65
C SER A 260 -10.63 -9.94 -17.08
N PHE A 261 -10.61 -10.97 -16.22
CA PHE A 261 -11.26 -12.26 -16.45
C PHE A 261 -12.54 -12.42 -15.64
N THR A 262 -12.52 -12.10 -14.34
CA THR A 262 -13.64 -12.37 -13.42
C THR A 262 -14.84 -11.45 -13.66
N ILE A 263 -14.63 -10.17 -13.99
CA ILE A 263 -15.72 -9.21 -14.23
C ILE A 263 -16.55 -9.63 -15.45
N PRO A 264 -15.97 -9.96 -16.63
CA PRO A 264 -16.73 -10.51 -17.74
C PRO A 264 -17.50 -11.80 -17.38
N MET A 265 -16.90 -12.70 -16.60
CA MET A 265 -17.58 -13.93 -16.17
C MET A 265 -18.80 -13.65 -15.27
N MET A 266 -18.65 -12.75 -14.29
CA MET A 266 -19.75 -12.33 -13.42
C MET A 266 -20.89 -11.71 -14.23
N LYS A 267 -20.57 -10.83 -15.19
CA LYS A 267 -21.56 -10.21 -16.08
C LYS A 267 -22.27 -11.24 -16.95
N LYS A 268 -21.55 -12.21 -17.53
CA LYS A 268 -22.12 -13.27 -18.35
C LYS A 268 -23.09 -14.17 -17.58
N LEU A 269 -22.85 -14.37 -16.28
CA LEU A 269 -23.77 -15.11 -15.42
C LEU A 269 -25.07 -14.34 -15.13
N GLY A 270 -25.02 -13.00 -15.11
CA GLY A 270 -26.19 -12.15 -14.87
C GLY A 270 -26.02 -11.12 -13.75
N TYR A 271 -24.82 -10.96 -13.18
CA TYR A 271 -24.57 -9.83 -12.26
C TYR A 271 -24.61 -8.49 -13.00
N LYS A 272 -25.11 -7.45 -12.31
CA LYS A 272 -25.03 -6.07 -12.81
C LYS A 272 -23.58 -5.64 -12.97
N PRO A 273 -23.23 -4.85 -14.01
CA PRO A 273 -21.87 -4.36 -14.22
C PRO A 273 -21.26 -3.69 -12.99
N GLU A 274 -22.01 -2.82 -12.31
CA GLU A 274 -21.56 -2.11 -11.11
C GLU A 274 -21.24 -3.09 -9.97
N PHE A 275 -22.05 -4.14 -9.82
CA PHE A 275 -21.83 -5.15 -8.78
C PHE A 275 -20.60 -6.02 -9.10
N ALA A 276 -20.42 -6.42 -10.35
CA ALA A 276 -19.26 -7.20 -10.77
C ALA A 276 -17.94 -6.43 -10.52
N GLY A 277 -17.88 -5.15 -10.90
CA GLY A 277 -16.74 -4.29 -10.60
C GLY A 277 -16.53 -4.07 -9.11
N ALA A 278 -17.62 -3.97 -8.33
CA ALA A 278 -17.57 -3.79 -6.89
C ALA A 278 -17.08 -5.02 -6.12
N VAL A 279 -17.47 -6.23 -6.54
CA VAL A 279 -16.98 -7.48 -5.96
C VAL A 279 -15.48 -7.59 -6.13
N GLU A 280 -15.00 -7.36 -7.35
CA GLU A 280 -13.57 -7.41 -7.66
C GLU A 280 -12.80 -6.39 -6.81
N ALA A 281 -13.23 -5.13 -6.82
CA ALA A 281 -12.59 -4.07 -6.06
C ALA A 281 -12.57 -4.33 -4.55
N SER A 282 -13.66 -4.87 -4.01
CA SER A 282 -13.74 -5.26 -2.59
C SER A 282 -12.78 -6.40 -2.29
N ALA A 283 -12.76 -7.45 -3.12
CA ALA A 283 -11.87 -8.59 -2.90
C ALA A 283 -10.39 -8.20 -3.01
N SER A 284 -10.00 -7.43 -4.02
CA SER A 284 -8.63 -6.96 -4.22
C SER A 284 -8.16 -6.01 -3.11
N THR A 285 -9.05 -5.16 -2.59
CA THR A 285 -8.74 -4.30 -1.43
C THR A 285 -8.50 -5.12 -0.17
N GLY A 286 -9.30 -6.16 0.07
CA GLY A 286 -9.06 -7.13 1.13
C GLY A 286 -7.77 -7.93 0.95
N GLY A 287 -7.33 -8.12 -0.29
CA GLY A 287 -6.07 -8.80 -0.59
C GLY A 287 -4.86 -8.12 0.06
N GLN A 288 -4.88 -6.79 0.23
CA GLN A 288 -3.79 -6.03 0.84
C GLN A 288 -3.55 -6.36 2.33
N ILE A 289 -4.56 -6.90 3.03
CA ILE A 289 -4.47 -7.31 4.44
C ILE A 289 -4.27 -8.81 4.60
N MET A 290 -4.31 -9.59 3.52
CA MET A 290 -4.21 -11.04 3.57
C MET A 290 -2.77 -11.50 3.84
N PRO A 291 -2.52 -12.24 4.93
CA PRO A 291 -1.23 -12.92 5.20
C PRO A 291 -0.78 -13.89 4.09
N PRO A 292 0.52 -14.22 3.98
CA PRO A 292 1.63 -13.93 4.88
C PRO A 292 2.60 -12.85 4.37
N ILE A 293 2.39 -12.28 3.18
CA ILE A 293 3.22 -11.19 2.63
C ILE A 293 2.54 -9.85 2.87
N MET A 294 1.22 -9.81 2.70
CA MET A 294 0.41 -8.59 2.88
C MET A 294 0.93 -7.44 1.98
N GLY A 295 0.24 -6.30 1.98
CA GLY A 295 0.75 -5.11 1.29
C GLY A 295 2.05 -4.59 1.89
N ALA A 296 2.78 -3.79 1.13
CA ALA A 296 4.01 -3.10 1.54
C ALA A 296 3.92 -2.38 2.90
N ALA A 297 2.72 -1.90 3.23
CA ALA A 297 2.39 -1.23 4.48
C ALA A 297 2.60 -2.12 5.74
N ALA A 298 2.38 -3.43 5.65
CA ALA A 298 2.57 -4.34 6.78
C ALA A 298 4.05 -4.39 7.21
N PHE A 299 4.98 -4.33 6.26
CA PHE A 299 6.39 -4.28 6.59
C PHE A 299 6.81 -2.94 7.19
N LEU A 300 6.27 -1.82 6.67
CA LEU A 300 6.46 -0.51 7.29
C LEU A 300 5.88 -0.47 8.71
N MET A 301 4.81 -1.21 8.97
CA MET A 301 4.21 -1.31 10.30
C MET A 301 5.13 -2.01 11.29
N ALA A 302 5.71 -3.14 10.91
CA ALA A 302 6.70 -3.83 11.72
C ALA A 302 7.88 -2.90 12.06
N GLU A 303 8.38 -2.16 11.05
CA GLU A 303 9.50 -1.22 11.21
C GLU A 303 9.16 -0.03 12.12
N PHE A 304 8.02 0.64 11.91
CA PHE A 304 7.61 1.77 12.75
C PHE A 304 7.36 1.38 14.21
N LEU A 305 6.82 0.17 14.43
CA LEU A 305 6.54 -0.33 15.77
C LEU A 305 7.77 -0.97 16.44
N GLY A 306 8.82 -1.27 15.68
CA GLY A 306 9.98 -2.02 16.18
C GLY A 306 9.64 -3.44 16.62
N ILE A 307 8.63 -4.09 16.01
CA ILE A 307 8.19 -5.45 16.33
C ILE A 307 8.53 -6.43 15.21
N LYS A 308 8.46 -7.73 15.49
CA LYS A 308 8.65 -8.74 14.44
C LYS A 308 7.48 -8.70 13.46
N TYR A 309 7.79 -8.81 12.17
CA TYR A 309 6.76 -8.89 11.13
C TYR A 309 5.79 -10.08 11.33
N THR A 310 6.25 -11.18 11.94
CA THR A 310 5.38 -12.30 12.33
C THR A 310 4.23 -11.88 13.24
N ASP A 311 4.42 -10.87 14.08
CA ASP A 311 3.41 -10.40 15.01
C ASP A 311 2.35 -9.59 14.28
N VAL A 312 2.77 -8.77 13.29
CA VAL A 312 1.86 -8.09 12.35
C VAL A 312 1.01 -9.11 11.59
N VAL A 313 1.64 -10.15 11.04
CA VAL A 313 0.96 -11.24 10.33
C VAL A 313 -0.09 -11.91 11.21
N LYS A 314 0.28 -12.31 12.43
CA LYS A 314 -0.65 -12.97 13.38
C LYS A 314 -1.85 -12.08 13.68
N SER A 315 -1.64 -10.79 13.91
CA SER A 315 -2.72 -9.84 14.18
C SER A 315 -3.63 -9.59 12.97
N ALA A 316 -3.17 -9.85 11.74
CA ALA A 316 -3.98 -9.65 10.53
C ALA A 316 -4.84 -10.86 10.12
N ILE A 317 -4.53 -12.09 10.60
CA ILE A 317 -5.23 -13.32 10.19
C ILE A 317 -6.74 -13.24 10.44
N ILE A 318 -7.14 -12.98 11.68
CA ILE A 318 -8.56 -12.96 12.07
C ILE A 318 -9.31 -11.86 11.29
N PRO A 319 -8.83 -10.60 11.27
CA PRO A 319 -9.40 -9.55 10.45
C PRO A 319 -9.58 -9.88 8.97
N ALA A 320 -8.55 -10.45 8.34
CA ALA A 320 -8.60 -10.80 6.93
C ALA A 320 -9.68 -11.86 6.69
N ILE A 321 -9.75 -12.90 7.52
CA ILE A 321 -10.79 -13.93 7.41
C ILE A 321 -12.18 -13.31 7.58
N LEU A 322 -12.39 -12.47 8.60
CA LEU A 322 -13.68 -11.82 8.84
C LEU A 322 -14.10 -10.91 7.67
N TYR A 323 -13.15 -10.15 7.11
CA TYR A 323 -13.37 -9.34 5.92
C TYR A 323 -13.86 -10.19 4.75
N PHE A 324 -13.09 -11.23 4.40
CA PHE A 324 -13.39 -12.07 3.25
C PHE A 324 -14.68 -12.88 3.43
N VAL A 325 -14.97 -13.36 4.65
CA VAL A 325 -16.26 -13.98 4.98
C VAL A 325 -17.39 -12.98 4.80
N GLY A 326 -17.25 -11.73 5.25
CA GLY A 326 -18.24 -10.67 5.06
C GLY A 326 -18.56 -10.42 3.58
N VAL A 327 -17.52 -10.22 2.76
CA VAL A 327 -17.66 -10.02 1.31
C VAL A 327 -18.27 -11.25 0.64
N PHE A 328 -17.83 -12.46 1.02
CA PHE A 328 -18.35 -13.73 0.50
C PHE A 328 -19.83 -13.92 0.80
N MET A 329 -20.26 -13.61 2.02
CA MET A 329 -21.68 -13.67 2.42
C MET A 329 -22.51 -12.64 1.68
N GLY A 330 -22.01 -11.40 1.52
CA GLY A 330 -22.68 -10.37 0.73
C GLY A 330 -22.92 -10.80 -0.71
N VAL A 331 -21.91 -11.38 -1.36
CA VAL A 331 -22.04 -11.98 -2.70
C VAL A 331 -23.02 -13.15 -2.71
N HIS A 332 -22.98 -14.00 -1.69
CA HIS A 332 -23.86 -15.17 -1.61
C HIS A 332 -25.34 -14.77 -1.56
N PHE A 333 -25.70 -13.81 -0.71
CA PHE A 333 -27.08 -13.36 -0.58
C PHE A 333 -27.54 -12.60 -1.83
N GLU A 334 -26.69 -11.79 -2.45
CA GLU A 334 -27.02 -11.15 -3.73
C GLU A 334 -27.27 -12.20 -4.82
N ALA A 335 -26.42 -13.23 -4.90
CA ALA A 335 -26.58 -14.33 -5.86
C ALA A 335 -27.94 -15.04 -5.68
N LYS A 336 -28.30 -15.34 -4.43
CA LYS A 336 -29.58 -16.00 -4.08
C LYS A 336 -30.76 -15.11 -4.43
N LYS A 337 -30.69 -13.81 -4.13
CA LYS A 337 -31.73 -12.83 -4.48
C LYS A 337 -31.95 -12.75 -5.99
N LEU A 338 -30.90 -12.86 -6.78
CA LEU A 338 -30.95 -12.84 -8.25
C LEU A 338 -31.22 -14.23 -8.87
N GLY A 339 -31.32 -15.29 -8.07
CA GLY A 339 -31.51 -16.67 -8.57
C GLY A 339 -30.31 -17.24 -9.33
N LEU A 340 -29.11 -16.68 -9.16
CA LEU A 340 -27.91 -17.09 -9.90
C LEU A 340 -27.36 -18.44 -9.41
N LYS A 341 -27.10 -19.34 -10.35
CA LYS A 341 -26.54 -20.68 -10.10
C LYS A 341 -25.02 -20.69 -10.33
N GLY A 342 -24.33 -21.65 -9.72
CA GLY A 342 -22.92 -21.89 -9.97
C GLY A 342 -22.71 -22.74 -11.22
N THR A 343 -21.45 -22.87 -11.63
CA THR A 343 -21.06 -23.76 -12.72
C THR A 343 -21.22 -25.22 -12.27
N PRO A 344 -21.79 -26.11 -13.11
CA PRO A 344 -21.85 -27.54 -12.81
C PRO A 344 -20.47 -28.12 -12.46
N ARG A 345 -20.40 -28.99 -11.44
CA ARG A 345 -19.13 -29.51 -10.88
C ARG A 345 -18.29 -30.31 -11.88
N ASP A 346 -18.93 -30.91 -12.88
CA ASP A 346 -18.34 -31.65 -13.98
C ASP A 346 -17.59 -30.74 -14.98
N GLN A 347 -17.96 -29.47 -15.06
CA GLN A 347 -17.31 -28.48 -15.92
C GLN A 347 -16.16 -27.73 -15.23
N LEU A 348 -15.96 -27.99 -13.93
CA LEU A 348 -14.92 -27.34 -13.14
C LEU A 348 -13.66 -28.23 -13.06
N PRO A 349 -12.46 -27.62 -13.01
CA PRO A 349 -11.24 -28.38 -12.81
C PRO A 349 -11.26 -29.06 -11.44
N LYS A 350 -10.83 -30.33 -11.40
CA LYS A 350 -10.72 -31.08 -10.14
C LYS A 350 -9.55 -30.53 -9.31
N PHE A 351 -9.80 -30.23 -8.04
CA PHE A 351 -8.79 -29.69 -7.12
C PHE A 351 -7.53 -30.56 -7.02
N SER A 352 -7.69 -31.89 -6.92
CA SER A 352 -6.57 -32.83 -6.89
C SER A 352 -5.72 -32.80 -8.16
N TYR A 353 -6.36 -32.64 -9.33
CA TYR A 353 -5.64 -32.51 -10.60
C TYR A 353 -4.81 -31.23 -10.63
N ILE A 354 -5.38 -30.09 -10.19
CA ILE A 354 -4.66 -28.81 -10.11
C ILE A 354 -3.42 -28.95 -9.22
N LEU A 355 -3.55 -29.52 -8.03
CA LEU A 355 -2.42 -29.68 -7.11
C LEU A 355 -1.30 -30.56 -7.67
N ILE A 356 -1.64 -31.64 -8.38
CA ILE A 356 -0.65 -32.52 -9.02
C ILE A 356 0.04 -31.83 -10.20
N GLN A 357 -0.68 -30.97 -10.93
CA GLN A 357 -0.17 -30.34 -12.16
C GLN A 357 0.59 -29.03 -11.91
N GLU A 358 0.08 -28.19 -11.01
CA GLU A 358 0.56 -26.83 -10.82
C GLU A 358 0.88 -26.53 -9.34
N GLY A 359 0.59 -27.45 -8.40
CA GLY A 359 0.80 -27.24 -6.96
C GLY A 359 2.24 -26.97 -6.53
N HIS A 360 3.24 -27.34 -7.35
CA HIS A 360 4.64 -26.99 -7.11
C HIS A 360 4.88 -25.46 -7.12
N LEU A 361 4.03 -24.68 -7.79
CA LEU A 361 4.10 -23.22 -7.79
C LEU A 361 3.68 -22.59 -6.44
N LEU A 362 3.11 -23.37 -5.51
CA LEU A 362 2.81 -22.92 -4.14
C LEU A 362 4.02 -23.03 -3.21
N LEU A 363 5.06 -23.80 -3.58
CA LEU A 363 6.26 -23.99 -2.75
C LEU A 363 6.93 -22.69 -2.32
N PRO A 364 7.03 -21.63 -3.15
CA PRO A 364 7.63 -20.37 -2.74
C PRO A 364 6.80 -19.63 -1.68
N LEU A 365 5.48 -19.74 -1.73
CA LEU A 365 4.59 -19.15 -0.74
C LEU A 365 4.68 -19.89 0.60
N ILE A 366 4.79 -21.21 0.55
CA ILE A 366 5.04 -22.07 1.72
C ILE A 366 6.41 -21.73 2.32
N ALA A 367 7.42 -21.50 1.48
CA ALA A 367 8.75 -21.12 1.92
C ALA A 367 8.77 -19.78 2.65
N ILE A 368 7.98 -18.79 2.21
CA ILE A 368 7.84 -17.52 2.93
C ILE A 368 7.38 -17.76 4.37
N ILE A 369 6.31 -18.54 4.55
CA ILE A 369 5.76 -18.85 5.88
C ILE A 369 6.82 -19.57 6.72
N TYR A 370 7.45 -20.60 6.17
CA TYR A 370 8.44 -21.40 6.87
C TYR A 370 9.66 -20.57 7.30
N LEU A 371 10.28 -19.82 6.38
CA LEU A 371 11.46 -19.00 6.66
C LEU A 371 11.14 -17.86 7.63
N LEU A 372 9.95 -17.27 7.52
CA LEU A 372 9.49 -16.21 8.41
C LEU A 372 9.29 -16.73 9.84
N VAL A 373 8.62 -17.87 10.01
CA VAL A 373 8.43 -18.50 11.33
C VAL A 373 9.75 -18.99 11.92
N SER A 374 10.70 -19.38 11.07
CA SER A 374 12.06 -19.76 11.47
C SER A 374 12.93 -18.58 11.91
N GLY A 375 12.44 -17.33 11.81
CA GLY A 375 13.12 -16.14 12.32
C GLY A 375 14.15 -15.52 11.37
N PHE A 376 14.16 -15.91 10.09
CA PHE A 376 15.00 -15.23 9.10
C PHE A 376 14.55 -13.78 8.90
N SER A 377 15.50 -12.89 8.63
CA SER A 377 15.18 -11.51 8.27
C SER A 377 14.39 -11.46 6.95
N LEU A 378 13.52 -10.46 6.80
CA LEU A 378 12.61 -10.32 5.66
C LEU A 378 13.30 -10.34 4.29
N GLN A 379 14.49 -9.73 4.17
CA GLN A 379 15.25 -9.75 2.92
C GLN A 379 15.73 -11.16 2.53
N PHE A 380 16.14 -11.98 3.52
CA PHE A 380 16.53 -13.37 3.29
C PHE A 380 15.31 -14.27 3.04
N VAL A 381 14.16 -13.99 3.67
CA VAL A 381 12.90 -14.69 3.39
C VAL A 381 12.50 -14.51 1.93
N ALA A 382 12.49 -13.27 1.43
CA ALA A 382 12.16 -12.97 0.04
C ALA A 382 13.18 -13.58 -0.94
N LEU A 383 14.49 -13.44 -0.68
CA LEU A 383 15.53 -14.02 -1.52
C LEU A 383 15.47 -15.56 -1.57
N GLY A 384 15.30 -16.22 -0.42
CA GLY A 384 15.14 -17.67 -0.34
C GLY A 384 13.90 -18.14 -1.10
N SER A 385 12.82 -17.38 -1.03
CA SER A 385 11.57 -17.68 -1.75
C SER A 385 11.69 -17.45 -3.26
N ILE A 386 12.49 -16.47 -3.71
CA ILE A 386 12.87 -16.32 -5.12
C ILE A 386 13.63 -17.56 -5.60
N ILE A 387 14.64 -18.01 -4.85
CA ILE A 387 15.42 -19.20 -5.20
C ILE A 387 14.50 -20.43 -5.30
N ILE A 388 13.59 -20.60 -4.35
CA ILE A 388 12.63 -21.71 -4.35
C ILE A 388 11.64 -21.59 -5.51
N ALA A 389 11.19 -20.38 -5.88
CA ALA A 389 10.36 -20.15 -7.06
C ALA A 389 11.08 -20.57 -8.35
N ILE A 390 12.34 -20.18 -8.48
CA ILE A 390 13.19 -20.57 -9.60
C ILE A 390 13.28 -22.10 -9.63
N VAL A 391 13.69 -22.76 -8.55
CA VAL A 391 13.85 -24.22 -8.49
C VAL A 391 12.53 -24.96 -8.78
N ALA A 392 11.43 -24.55 -8.15
CA ALA A 392 10.11 -25.15 -8.34
C ALA A 392 9.67 -25.03 -9.81
N SER A 393 9.97 -23.91 -10.47
CA SER A 393 9.66 -23.71 -11.88
C SER A 393 10.24 -24.81 -12.78
N PHE A 394 11.41 -25.39 -12.44
CA PHE A 394 12.07 -26.43 -13.21
C PHE A 394 11.43 -27.82 -13.10
N PHE A 395 10.53 -28.04 -12.12
CA PHE A 395 9.87 -29.35 -11.92
C PHE A 395 8.97 -29.74 -13.10
N ARG A 396 8.49 -28.76 -13.88
CA ARG A 396 7.70 -29.00 -15.08
C ARG A 396 8.15 -28.11 -16.23
N LYS A 397 8.04 -28.65 -17.46
CA LYS A 397 8.39 -27.92 -18.68
C LYS A 397 7.51 -26.69 -18.91
N SER A 398 6.22 -26.77 -18.54
CA SER A 398 5.25 -25.68 -18.74
C SER A 398 5.49 -24.45 -17.86
N THR A 399 6.20 -24.61 -16.74
CA THR A 399 6.44 -23.54 -15.76
C THR A 399 7.89 -23.09 -15.72
N ARG A 400 8.78 -23.73 -16.49
CA ARG A 400 10.23 -23.51 -16.43
C ARG A 400 10.58 -22.11 -16.89
N ILE A 401 11.25 -21.35 -16.03
CA ILE A 401 11.79 -20.04 -16.42
C ILE A 401 13.02 -20.23 -17.31
N SER A 402 13.08 -19.47 -18.40
CA SER A 402 14.29 -19.36 -19.23
C SER A 402 15.24 -18.31 -18.66
N LEU A 403 16.47 -18.26 -19.19
CA LEU A 403 17.42 -17.20 -18.84
C LEU A 403 16.89 -15.80 -19.21
N LYS A 404 16.10 -15.72 -20.29
CA LYS A 404 15.42 -14.49 -20.68
C LYS A 404 14.39 -14.08 -19.62
N ASP A 405 13.56 -15.02 -19.18
CA ASP A 405 12.54 -14.76 -18.15
C ASP A 405 13.17 -14.33 -16.83
N PHE A 406 14.34 -14.89 -16.48
CA PHE A 406 15.09 -14.50 -15.29
C PHE A 406 15.49 -13.01 -15.32
N PHE A 407 16.10 -12.54 -16.41
CA PHE A 407 16.48 -11.13 -16.52
C PHE A 407 15.26 -10.21 -16.69
N GLU A 408 14.20 -10.66 -17.36
CA GLU A 408 12.93 -9.93 -17.41
C GLU A 408 12.26 -9.83 -16.03
N ALA A 409 12.38 -10.85 -15.17
CA ALA A 409 11.89 -10.78 -13.80
C ALA A 409 12.69 -9.77 -12.97
N LEU A 410 14.02 -9.76 -13.11
CA LEU A 410 14.88 -8.73 -12.49
C LEU A 410 14.49 -7.32 -12.93
N GLU A 411 14.23 -7.14 -14.23
CA GLU A 411 13.83 -5.85 -14.78
C GLU A 411 12.44 -5.42 -14.28
N LYS A 412 11.47 -6.34 -14.30
CA LYS A 412 10.12 -6.10 -13.82
C LYS A 412 10.09 -5.75 -12.33
N GLY A 413 10.85 -6.47 -11.50
CA GLY A 413 10.97 -6.18 -10.07
C GLY A 413 11.50 -4.77 -9.80
N ALA A 414 12.53 -4.34 -10.53
CA ALA A 414 13.05 -2.98 -10.44
C ALA A 414 12.03 -1.92 -10.88
N ARG A 415 11.27 -2.17 -11.96
CA ARG A 415 10.19 -1.27 -12.40
C ARG A 415 9.09 -1.13 -11.37
N SER A 416 8.63 -2.25 -10.81
CA SER A 416 7.61 -2.27 -9.76
C SER A 416 8.05 -1.51 -8.51
N ALA A 417 9.35 -1.39 -8.25
CA ALA A 417 9.87 -0.61 -7.13
C ALA A 417 9.87 0.92 -7.37
N LEU A 418 9.77 1.40 -8.61
CA LEU A 418 9.90 2.84 -8.92
C LEU A 418 8.83 3.69 -8.24
N GLY A 419 7.55 3.30 -8.37
CA GLY A 419 6.41 4.00 -7.77
C GLY A 419 6.50 3.99 -6.25
N VAL A 420 6.65 2.79 -5.70
CA VAL A 420 6.77 2.55 -4.25
C VAL A 420 7.94 3.31 -3.62
N ALA A 421 9.13 3.30 -4.22
CA ALA A 421 10.31 3.98 -3.68
C ALA A 421 10.18 5.52 -3.77
N THR A 422 9.62 6.03 -4.87
CA THR A 422 9.33 7.47 -5.00
C THR A 422 8.28 7.91 -3.97
N ALA A 423 7.29 7.05 -3.70
CA ALA A 423 6.27 7.28 -2.69
C ALA A 423 6.89 7.29 -1.28
N CYS A 424 7.79 6.36 -1.00
CA CYS A 424 8.54 6.32 0.25
C CYS A 424 9.41 7.57 0.43
N ALA A 425 10.15 8.02 -0.58
CA ALA A 425 10.96 9.24 -0.51
C ALA A 425 10.12 10.48 -0.23
N THR A 426 8.97 10.61 -0.91
CA THR A 426 8.03 11.72 -0.70
C THR A 426 7.37 11.64 0.67
N ALA A 427 7.01 10.44 1.13
CA ALA A 427 6.48 10.23 2.47
C ALA A 427 7.55 10.51 3.55
N GLY A 428 8.83 10.26 3.26
CA GLY A 428 9.94 10.67 4.11
C GLY A 428 10.02 12.19 4.32
N ILE A 429 9.61 12.99 3.34
CA ILE A 429 9.45 14.44 3.51
C ILE A 429 8.36 14.74 4.56
N ILE A 430 7.22 14.05 4.47
CA ILE A 430 6.08 14.22 5.39
C ILE A 430 6.48 13.79 6.81
N VAL A 431 7.07 12.60 6.96
CA VAL A 431 7.56 12.08 8.25
C VAL A 431 8.62 12.99 8.85
N GLY A 432 9.56 13.48 8.05
CA GLY A 432 10.57 14.43 8.51
C GLY A 432 9.96 15.73 9.01
N VAL A 433 9.01 16.31 8.29
CA VAL A 433 8.28 17.49 8.77
C VAL A 433 7.56 17.19 10.08
N VAL A 434 6.84 16.08 10.17
CA VAL A 434 6.07 15.72 11.38
C VAL A 434 7.00 15.55 12.58
N THR A 435 8.12 14.86 12.39
CA THR A 435 9.14 14.64 13.43
C THR A 435 9.76 15.97 13.85
N LYS A 436 10.09 16.85 12.90
CA LYS A 436 10.71 18.15 13.18
C LYS A 436 9.81 19.12 13.94
N THR A 437 8.50 19.07 13.68
CA THR A 437 7.52 20.06 14.18
C THR A 437 6.68 19.54 15.35
N GLY A 438 6.65 18.22 15.57
CA GLY A 438 5.78 17.55 16.52
C GLY A 438 4.30 17.50 16.08
N LEU A 439 4.01 17.71 14.79
CA LEU A 439 2.64 17.86 14.28
C LEU A 439 1.74 16.65 14.59
N GLY A 440 2.28 15.42 14.52
CA GLY A 440 1.51 14.20 14.76
C GLY A 440 0.86 14.18 16.15
N LEU A 441 1.63 14.51 17.19
CA LEU A 441 1.11 14.59 18.57
C LEU A 441 0.12 15.75 18.76
N LYS A 442 0.31 16.87 18.04
CA LYS A 442 -0.58 18.03 18.11
C LYS A 442 -1.94 17.75 17.46
N LEU A 443 -1.94 17.17 16.26
CA LEU A 443 -3.17 16.74 15.58
C LEU A 443 -3.89 15.66 16.39
N ALA A 444 -3.15 14.71 16.95
CA ALA A 444 -3.70 13.73 17.85
C ALA A 444 -4.40 14.35 19.07
N SER A 445 -3.74 15.32 19.72
CA SER A 445 -4.33 16.06 20.84
C SER A 445 -5.57 16.85 20.41
N ALA A 446 -5.54 17.49 19.24
CA ALA A 446 -6.69 18.19 18.67
C ALA A 446 -7.89 17.28 18.45
N LEU A 447 -7.67 16.11 17.84
CA LEU A 447 -8.71 15.10 17.62
C LEU A 447 -9.32 14.62 18.95
N ILE A 448 -8.48 14.36 19.96
CA ILE A 448 -8.94 13.94 21.29
C ILE A 448 -9.75 15.03 21.97
N VAL A 449 -9.37 16.31 21.86
CA VAL A 449 -10.15 17.43 22.43
C VAL A 449 -11.53 17.51 21.79
N ILE A 450 -11.60 17.44 20.46
CA ILE A 450 -12.88 17.44 19.73
C ILE A 450 -13.74 16.24 20.16
N ALA A 451 -13.16 15.04 20.20
CA ALA A 451 -13.84 13.83 20.64
C ALA A 451 -14.30 13.91 22.10
N SER A 452 -13.50 14.50 22.98
CA SER A 452 -13.83 14.70 24.39
C SER A 452 -15.01 15.66 24.56
N ASN A 453 -15.02 16.77 23.83
CA ASN A 453 -16.12 17.73 23.87
C ASN A 453 -17.43 17.08 23.38
N LEU A 454 -17.36 16.26 22.32
CA LEU A 454 -18.50 15.52 21.80
C LEU A 454 -18.98 14.46 22.80
N ALA A 455 -18.06 13.75 23.46
CA ALA A 455 -18.34 12.77 24.50
C ALA A 455 -19.04 13.39 25.71
N VAL A 456 -18.59 14.55 26.17
CA VAL A 456 -19.24 15.28 27.27
C VAL A 456 -20.63 15.75 26.87
N SER A 457 -20.78 16.32 25.67
CA SER A 457 -22.07 16.81 25.18
C SER A 457 -23.11 15.69 25.06
N ILE A 458 -22.75 14.58 24.40
CA ILE A 458 -23.66 13.44 24.21
C ILE A 458 -23.85 12.67 25.51
N GLY A 459 -22.79 12.50 26.31
CA GLY A 459 -22.86 11.87 27.63
C GLY A 459 -23.81 12.61 28.57
N GLY A 460 -23.80 13.95 28.55
CA GLY A 460 -24.73 14.80 29.29
C GLY A 460 -26.19 14.58 28.86
N VAL A 461 -26.47 14.51 27.55
CA VAL A 461 -27.82 14.20 27.05
C VAL A 461 -28.27 12.81 27.48
N ILE A 462 -27.42 11.79 27.34
CA ILE A 462 -27.72 10.43 27.79
C ILE A 462 -28.01 10.42 29.29
N GLN A 463 -27.23 11.15 30.08
CA GLN A 463 -27.44 11.24 31.52
C GLN A 463 -28.77 11.94 31.86
N SER A 464 -29.13 13.02 31.18
CA SER A 464 -30.42 13.70 31.36
C SER A 464 -31.60 12.80 31.02
N VAL A 465 -31.52 12.04 29.92
CA VAL A 465 -32.54 11.06 29.54
C VAL A 465 -32.63 9.93 30.57
N ARG A 466 -31.49 9.43 31.07
CA ARG A 466 -31.46 8.42 32.13
C ARG A 466 -32.10 8.93 33.42
N SER A 467 -31.78 10.15 33.86
CA SER A 467 -32.38 10.76 35.04
C SER A 467 -33.89 10.94 34.89
N PHE A 468 -34.36 11.30 33.69
CA PHE A 468 -35.80 11.36 33.40
C PHE A 468 -36.48 10.00 33.59
N PHE A 469 -35.94 8.92 33.01
CA PHE A 469 -36.50 7.57 33.17
C PHE A 469 -36.37 7.02 34.59
N TYR A 470 -35.29 7.38 35.31
CA TYR A 470 -35.14 7.05 36.73
C TYR A 470 -36.28 7.65 37.54
N ASN A 471 -36.57 8.93 37.35
CA ASN A 471 -37.67 9.62 38.03
C ASN A 471 -39.04 9.06 37.64
N LEU A 472 -39.18 8.46 36.45
CA LEU A 472 -40.44 7.93 35.94
C LEU A 472 -40.73 6.49 36.38
N VAL A 473 -39.71 5.61 36.39
CA VAL A 473 -39.89 4.15 36.56
C VAL A 473 -39.19 3.61 37.81
N GLY A 474 -38.42 4.45 38.54
CA GLY A 474 -37.75 4.06 39.79
C GLY A 474 -36.62 3.02 39.62
N VAL A 475 -36.22 2.70 38.39
CA VAL A 475 -35.18 1.70 38.12
C VAL A 475 -33.80 2.33 38.29
N THR A 476 -33.13 2.03 39.40
CA THR A 476 -31.72 2.41 39.64
C THR A 476 -30.78 1.70 38.66
N TYR A 477 -30.00 2.45 37.90
CA TYR A 477 -28.84 1.94 37.16
C TYR A 477 -27.55 2.49 37.78
N SER A 478 -26.73 1.61 38.36
CA SER A 478 -25.40 1.93 38.90
C SER A 478 -24.36 2.01 37.78
N ALA A 479 -24.56 2.88 36.78
CA ALA A 479 -23.56 3.14 35.76
C ALA A 479 -22.81 4.43 36.08
N ASN A 480 -21.51 4.33 36.34
CA ASN A 480 -20.64 5.47 36.62
C ASN A 480 -20.64 6.45 35.41
N PRO A 481 -21.09 7.71 35.57
CA PRO A 481 -21.12 8.70 34.48
C PRO A 481 -19.74 8.96 33.85
N GLU A 482 -18.68 8.90 34.64
CA GLU A 482 -17.30 9.09 34.14
C GLU A 482 -16.89 7.96 33.21
N MET A 483 -17.31 6.73 33.52
CA MET A 483 -17.05 5.57 32.67
C MET A 483 -17.76 5.71 31.32
N LEU A 484 -19.01 6.20 31.31
CA LEU A 484 -19.75 6.48 30.06
C LEU A 484 -19.01 7.52 29.21
N ILE A 485 -18.63 8.65 29.79
CA ILE A 485 -17.93 9.73 29.06
C ILE A 485 -16.59 9.23 28.52
N SER A 486 -15.86 8.44 29.31
CA SER A 486 -14.60 7.81 28.88
C SER A 486 -14.81 6.85 27.70
N SER A 487 -15.84 5.99 27.75
CA SER A 487 -16.20 5.11 26.64
C SER A 487 -16.64 5.87 25.38
N LEU A 488 -17.39 6.95 25.52
CA LEU A 488 -17.78 7.80 24.40
C LEU A 488 -16.56 8.51 23.78
N LYS A 489 -15.64 8.99 24.61
CA LYS A 489 -14.41 9.65 24.16
C LYS A 489 -13.57 8.75 23.26
N ILE A 490 -13.35 7.49 23.66
CA ILE A 490 -12.58 6.56 22.82
C ILE A 490 -13.32 6.24 21.51
N ILE A 491 -14.65 6.04 21.55
CA ILE A 491 -15.46 5.77 20.35
C ILE A 491 -15.41 6.95 19.37
N PHE A 492 -15.58 8.19 19.85
CA PHE A 492 -15.49 9.37 18.98
C PHE A 492 -14.08 9.60 18.47
N THR A 493 -13.04 9.31 19.27
CA THR A 493 -11.66 9.41 18.80
C THR A 493 -11.40 8.39 17.68
N LEU A 494 -11.89 7.15 17.83
CA LEU A 494 -11.82 6.12 16.79
C LEU A 494 -12.56 6.54 15.51
N PHE A 495 -13.76 7.10 15.66
CA PHE A 495 -14.54 7.60 14.52
C PHE A 495 -13.83 8.74 13.78
N MET A 496 -13.23 9.68 14.51
CA MET A 496 -12.45 10.75 13.88
C MET A 496 -11.18 10.22 13.23
N ALA A 497 -10.45 9.32 13.89
CA ALA A 497 -9.27 8.68 13.31
C ALA A 497 -9.60 7.88 12.04
N MET A 498 -10.77 7.24 12.00
CA MET A 498 -11.30 6.57 10.80
C MET A 498 -11.50 7.57 9.66
N LEU A 499 -12.22 8.67 9.90
CA LEU A 499 -12.46 9.69 8.88
C LEU A 499 -11.15 10.31 8.38
N THR A 500 -10.24 10.66 9.30
CA THR A 500 -8.92 11.16 8.97
C THR A 500 -8.14 10.16 8.12
N SER A 501 -8.17 8.88 8.45
CA SER A 501 -7.44 7.85 7.69
C SER A 501 -8.01 7.65 6.28
N ILE A 502 -9.34 7.63 6.15
CA ILE A 502 -10.01 7.54 4.85
C ILE A 502 -9.66 8.76 3.97
N ILE A 503 -9.78 9.98 4.51
CA ILE A 503 -9.52 11.21 3.74
C ILE A 503 -8.05 11.30 3.32
N LEU A 504 -7.13 11.04 4.24
CA LEU A 504 -5.69 11.10 3.94
C LEU A 504 -5.22 9.97 3.01
N GLY A 505 -5.92 8.83 3.03
CA GLY A 505 -5.63 7.70 2.16
C GLY A 505 -6.15 7.85 0.73
N MET A 506 -7.03 8.81 0.46
CA MET A 506 -7.63 8.96 -0.87
C MET A 506 -6.60 9.33 -1.94
N GLY A 507 -6.51 8.50 -2.98
CA GLY A 507 -5.77 8.82 -4.19
C GLY A 507 -4.26 8.71 -4.05
N VAL A 508 -3.77 7.98 -3.05
CA VAL A 508 -2.35 7.70 -2.83
C VAL A 508 -2.10 6.18 -2.74
N PRO A 509 -0.94 5.67 -3.19
CA PRO A 509 -0.61 4.25 -3.09
C PRO A 509 -0.61 3.74 -1.64
N THR A 510 -0.96 2.48 -1.43
CA THR A 510 -1.08 1.82 -0.10
C THR A 510 0.10 2.11 0.83
N THR A 511 1.33 2.07 0.31
CA THR A 511 2.56 2.36 1.06
C THR A 511 2.56 3.79 1.61
N ALA A 512 2.28 4.79 0.76
CA ALA A 512 2.22 6.19 1.15
C ALA A 512 1.04 6.45 2.09
N ASN A 513 -0.12 5.86 1.77
CA ASN A 513 -1.32 5.93 2.58
C ASN A 513 -1.03 5.51 4.03
N TYR A 514 -0.42 4.35 4.22
CA TYR A 514 -0.07 3.88 5.56
C TYR A 514 0.92 4.81 6.27
N ILE A 515 1.95 5.31 5.59
CA ILE A 515 2.91 6.24 6.22
C ILE A 515 2.21 7.51 6.71
N ILE A 516 1.37 8.10 5.87
CA ILE A 516 0.63 9.34 6.20
C ILE A 516 -0.32 9.09 7.37
N THR A 517 -1.14 8.04 7.29
CA THR A 517 -2.15 7.74 8.30
C THR A 517 -1.56 7.28 9.63
N SER A 518 -0.49 6.48 9.62
CA SER A 518 0.24 6.09 10.85
C SER A 518 0.96 7.27 11.51
N THR A 519 1.45 8.23 10.74
CA THR A 519 2.16 9.39 11.28
C THR A 519 1.19 10.44 11.87
N ILE A 520 -0.02 10.54 11.31
CA ILE A 520 -0.98 11.61 11.66
C ILE A 520 -2.11 11.12 12.57
N ALA A 521 -2.73 9.99 12.25
CA ALA A 521 -3.94 9.52 12.92
C ALA A 521 -3.65 8.52 14.06
N ALA A 522 -2.66 7.63 13.89
CA ALA A 522 -2.36 6.63 14.93
C ALA A 522 -1.98 7.24 16.29
N PRO A 523 -1.23 8.37 16.39
CA PRO A 523 -0.88 8.95 17.67
C PRO A 523 -2.11 9.35 18.52
N ALA A 524 -3.26 9.65 17.90
CA ALA A 524 -4.51 9.93 18.64
C ALA A 524 -4.98 8.72 19.44
N LEU A 525 -4.80 7.51 18.89
CA LEU A 525 -5.17 6.27 19.56
C LEU A 525 -4.12 5.88 20.60
N LEU A 526 -2.82 6.10 20.30
CA LEU A 526 -1.73 5.83 21.25
C LEU A 526 -1.85 6.68 22.52
N LEU A 527 -2.25 7.95 22.40
CA LEU A 527 -2.50 8.84 23.55
C LEU A 527 -3.67 8.38 24.43
N LEU A 528 -4.57 7.54 23.90
CA LEU A 528 -5.65 6.89 24.68
C LEU A 528 -5.26 5.50 25.18
N SER A 529 -3.97 5.18 25.20
CA SER A 529 -3.44 3.87 25.66
C SER A 529 -3.93 2.68 24.84
N VAL A 530 -4.34 2.89 23.59
CA VAL A 530 -4.60 1.80 22.64
C VAL A 530 -3.27 1.10 22.33
N LYS A 531 -3.27 -0.24 22.31
CA LYS A 531 -2.07 -1.03 21.96
C LYS A 531 -1.49 -0.56 20.61
N PRO A 532 -0.15 -0.39 20.49
CA PRO A 532 0.44 0.19 19.28
C PRO A 532 0.08 -0.53 17.98
N ILE A 533 0.13 -1.87 17.97
CA ILE A 533 -0.26 -2.67 16.82
C ILE A 533 -1.74 -2.49 16.44
N ALA A 534 -2.63 -2.37 17.43
CA ALA A 534 -4.05 -2.14 17.18
C ALA A 534 -4.30 -0.74 16.59
N ALA A 535 -3.61 0.28 17.11
CA ALA A 535 -3.70 1.64 16.57
C ALA A 535 -3.21 1.72 15.12
N HIS A 536 -2.08 1.08 14.80
CA HIS A 536 -1.52 1.07 13.45
C HIS A 536 -2.35 0.22 12.48
N MET A 537 -2.86 -0.94 12.91
CA MET A 537 -3.81 -1.73 12.13
C MET A 537 -5.11 -0.95 11.88
N PHE A 538 -5.62 -0.23 12.88
CA PHE A 538 -6.84 0.57 12.72
C PHE A 538 -6.72 1.60 11.60
N VAL A 539 -5.66 2.42 11.62
CA VAL A 539 -5.45 3.44 10.59
C VAL A 539 -5.08 2.84 9.23
N PHE A 540 -4.37 1.70 9.22
CA PHE A 540 -4.06 0.98 7.99
C PHE A 540 -5.34 0.47 7.30
N TYR A 541 -6.26 -0.13 8.06
CA TYR A 541 -7.53 -0.64 7.53
C TYR A 541 -8.37 0.46 6.89
N PHE A 542 -8.51 1.59 7.58
CA PHE A 542 -9.26 2.71 7.03
C PHE A 542 -8.54 3.44 5.90
N GLY A 543 -7.21 3.40 5.91
CA GLY A 543 -6.38 3.80 4.78
C GLY A 543 -6.74 3.00 3.53
N ILE A 544 -6.66 1.66 3.57
CA ILE A 544 -6.92 0.83 2.37
C ILE A 544 -8.39 0.86 1.92
N ILE A 545 -9.34 1.02 2.85
CA ILE A 545 -10.77 1.13 2.54
C ILE A 545 -11.06 2.40 1.71
N ALA A 546 -10.17 3.40 1.72
CA ALA A 546 -10.26 4.56 0.84
C ALA A 546 -10.27 4.17 -0.66
N ASP A 547 -9.66 3.03 -1.03
CA ASP A 547 -9.61 2.54 -2.42
C ASP A 547 -10.97 2.09 -2.97
N ILE A 548 -11.95 1.86 -2.09
CA ILE A 548 -13.32 1.48 -2.46
C ILE A 548 -14.36 2.52 -2.02
N THR A 549 -13.94 3.53 -1.25
CA THR A 549 -14.83 4.56 -0.70
C THR A 549 -14.86 5.80 -1.61
N PRO A 550 -16.04 6.20 -2.15
CA PRO A 550 -16.16 7.44 -2.91
C PRO A 550 -15.73 8.67 -2.09
N PRO A 551 -15.23 9.75 -2.73
CA PRO A 551 -15.32 10.06 -4.16
C PRO A 551 -14.13 9.62 -5.03
N VAL A 552 -13.06 9.06 -4.45
CA VAL A 552 -11.84 8.71 -5.21
C VAL A 552 -11.82 7.23 -5.60
N ALA A 553 -12.08 6.31 -4.65
CA ALA A 553 -12.30 4.88 -4.86
C ALA A 553 -11.52 4.24 -6.03
N LEU A 554 -10.18 4.34 -6.04
CA LEU A 554 -9.34 3.98 -7.20
C LEU A 554 -9.58 2.55 -7.71
N ALA A 555 -9.65 1.57 -6.80
CA ALA A 555 -9.87 0.17 -7.14
C ALA A 555 -11.29 -0.04 -7.69
N ALA A 556 -12.30 0.59 -7.08
CA ALA A 556 -13.67 0.52 -7.58
C ALA A 556 -13.82 1.17 -8.97
N TYR A 557 -13.08 2.25 -9.24
CA TYR A 557 -13.12 2.94 -10.52
C TYR A 557 -12.39 2.16 -11.62
N ALA A 558 -11.31 1.44 -11.28
CA ALA A 558 -10.70 0.46 -12.16
C ALA A 558 -11.68 -0.68 -12.50
N GLY A 559 -12.35 -1.24 -11.49
CA GLY A 559 -13.37 -2.27 -11.67
C GLY A 559 -14.54 -1.78 -12.54
N ALA A 560 -15.01 -0.56 -12.32
CA ALA A 560 -16.05 0.08 -13.13
C ALA A 560 -15.62 0.27 -14.58
N ALA A 561 -14.36 0.65 -14.83
CA ALA A 561 -13.83 0.80 -16.18
C ALA A 561 -13.83 -0.52 -16.96
N ILE A 562 -13.43 -1.62 -16.33
CA ILE A 562 -13.47 -2.98 -16.92
C ILE A 562 -14.93 -3.43 -17.11
N ALA A 563 -15.79 -3.17 -16.11
CA ALA A 563 -17.20 -3.52 -16.15
C ALA A 563 -18.00 -2.69 -17.17
N LYS A 564 -17.47 -1.54 -17.62
CA LYS A 564 -18.19 -0.50 -18.37
C LYS A 564 -19.43 0.00 -17.60
N ALA A 565 -19.22 0.31 -16.32
CA ALA A 565 -20.24 0.70 -15.37
C ALA A 565 -20.00 2.12 -14.83
N ASP A 566 -20.97 2.69 -14.12
CA ASP A 566 -20.81 3.98 -13.45
C ASP A 566 -19.80 3.86 -12.29
N PRO A 567 -18.70 4.65 -12.27
CA PRO A 567 -17.66 4.55 -11.24
C PRO A 567 -18.18 4.83 -9.83
N PHE A 568 -19.03 5.85 -9.68
CA PHE A 568 -19.52 6.27 -8.37
C PHE A 568 -20.44 5.21 -7.76
N LYS A 569 -21.41 4.69 -8.53
CA LYS A 569 -22.30 3.58 -8.10
C LYS A 569 -21.50 2.31 -7.79
N THR A 570 -20.46 2.03 -8.56
CA THR A 570 -19.56 0.90 -8.30
C THR A 570 -18.85 1.08 -6.96
N GLY A 571 -18.32 2.27 -6.66
CA GLY A 571 -17.72 2.60 -5.36
C GLY A 571 -18.68 2.49 -4.19
N VAL A 572 -19.91 3.04 -4.31
CA VAL A 572 -20.95 2.90 -3.28
C VAL A 572 -21.29 1.43 -3.05
N THR A 573 -21.38 0.63 -4.11
CA THR A 573 -21.66 -0.81 -4.02
C THR A 573 -20.50 -1.57 -3.35
N ALA A 574 -19.26 -1.23 -3.68
CA ALA A 574 -18.06 -1.82 -3.08
C ALA A 574 -17.96 -1.50 -1.58
N THR A 575 -18.23 -0.25 -1.21
CA THR A 575 -18.30 0.18 0.19
C THR A 575 -19.36 -0.60 0.96
N ARG A 576 -20.56 -0.77 0.37
CA ARG A 576 -21.65 -1.54 0.98
C ARG A 576 -21.28 -3.02 1.15
N LEU A 577 -20.63 -3.61 0.16
CA LEU A 577 -20.20 -5.02 0.20
C LEU A 577 -19.11 -5.23 1.26
N SER A 578 -18.26 -4.23 1.47
CA SER A 578 -17.15 -4.24 2.41
C SER A 578 -17.51 -3.68 3.79
N ILE A 579 -18.81 -3.63 4.16
CA ILE A 579 -19.23 -3.04 5.45
C ILE A 579 -18.59 -3.72 6.66
N GLY A 580 -18.29 -5.02 6.56
CA GLY A 580 -17.56 -5.76 7.60
C GLY A 580 -16.18 -5.17 7.89
N ALA A 581 -15.53 -4.60 6.86
CA ALA A 581 -14.24 -3.92 6.97
C ALA A 581 -14.27 -2.68 7.86
N PHE A 582 -15.44 -2.04 7.98
CA PHE A 582 -15.62 -0.87 8.85
C PHE A 582 -15.81 -1.26 10.31
N ILE A 583 -16.17 -2.52 10.60
CA ILE A 583 -16.45 -3.00 11.96
C ILE A 583 -15.21 -3.64 12.58
N VAL A 584 -14.49 -4.46 11.80
CA VAL A 584 -13.33 -5.24 12.24
C VAL A 584 -12.27 -4.40 12.98
N PRO A 585 -11.87 -3.20 12.51
CA PRO A 585 -10.90 -2.35 13.21
C PRO A 585 -11.35 -1.91 14.61
N TYR A 586 -12.64 -1.61 14.79
CA TYR A 586 -13.17 -1.20 16.10
C TYR A 586 -13.11 -2.35 17.10
N MET A 587 -13.38 -3.58 16.65
CA MET A 587 -13.28 -4.77 17.52
C MET A 587 -11.86 -4.94 18.06
N PHE A 588 -10.83 -4.71 17.22
CA PHE A 588 -9.42 -4.83 17.63
C PHE A 588 -9.02 -3.83 18.72
N VAL A 589 -9.55 -2.61 18.66
CA VAL A 589 -9.24 -1.59 19.65
C VAL A 589 -10.03 -1.80 20.94
N LEU A 590 -11.33 -2.13 20.83
CA LEU A 590 -12.23 -2.21 21.98
C LEU A 590 -12.16 -3.56 22.70
N ALA A 591 -11.74 -4.63 22.02
CA ALA A 591 -11.59 -5.97 22.57
C ALA A 591 -10.20 -6.57 22.25
N PRO A 592 -9.10 -6.00 22.77
CA PRO A 592 -7.72 -6.38 22.43
C PRO A 592 -7.27 -7.75 22.97
N GLN A 593 -8.22 -8.57 23.45
CA GLN A 593 -8.07 -9.97 23.87
C GLN A 593 -8.47 -10.96 22.77
N LEU A 594 -9.25 -10.50 21.78
CA LEU A 594 -9.53 -11.17 20.50
C LEU A 594 -8.36 -10.94 19.54
#